data_AF-A0A519MCW9-F1
#
_entry.id   AF-A0A519MCW9-F1
#
_cell.length_a   1.000
_cell.length_b   1.000
_cell.length_c   1.000
_cell.angle_alpha   90.00
_cell.angle_beta   90.00
_cell.angle_gamma   90.00
#
_symmetry.space_group_name_H-M   'P 1'
#
loop_
_entity.id
_entity.type
_entity.pdbx_description
1 polymer ?
#
loop_
_entity_poly.entity_id
_entity_poly.type
_entity_poly.pdbx_seq_one_letter_code
_entity_poly.pdbx_strand_id
1 'polypeptide(L)'
;MSALGALAIAAAGSLLAPGAAHAQTAAPTTGGWPTKPVRIVVPFAPGGTTDILARAMAPELSRAFGQQFIVDNRAGAGGNVGAEIVAKSPADGYTLLMGTVGTHGINRALYAKLPYDPIKDFVPITMVAAVPNVM
;
A
#
# COMPACT_ATOMS: atom_id res chain seq x y z
N MET A 1 -19.61 -61.48 46.47
CA MET A 1 -18.96 -62.81 46.43
C MET A 1 -18.46 -62.98 45.00
N SER A 2 -17.18 -62.61 44.74
CA SER A 2 -16.08 -63.47 44.22
C SER A 2 -16.44 -64.18 42.89
N ALA A 3 -15.73 -64.07 41.76
CA ALA A 3 -14.28 -63.97 41.48
C ALA A 3 -14.06 -63.22 40.14
N LEU A 4 -13.04 -62.38 39.91
CA LEU A 4 -11.59 -62.62 39.65
C LEU A 4 -11.25 -63.55 38.47
N GLY A 5 -10.52 -63.03 37.47
CA GLY A 5 -9.75 -63.82 36.48
C GLY A 5 -9.51 -63.10 35.15
N ALA A 6 -8.43 -62.31 35.03
CA ALA A 6 -7.27 -62.51 34.11
C ALA A 6 -7.54 -62.26 32.61
N LEU A 7 -7.06 -61.17 31.98
CA LEU A 7 -5.70 -60.79 31.55
C LEU A 7 -5.27 -61.38 30.19
N ALA A 8 -4.74 -60.47 29.34
CA ALA A 8 -3.90 -60.65 28.14
C ALA A 8 -4.62 -61.03 26.82
N ILE A 9 -4.87 -60.10 25.88
CA ILE A 9 -3.99 -59.29 24.99
C ILE A 9 -3.91 -59.89 23.57
N ALA A 10 -4.27 -59.01 22.62
CA ALA A 10 -3.94 -58.95 21.19
C ALA A 10 -4.61 -59.96 20.24
N ALA A 11 -5.85 -59.66 19.87
CA ALA A 11 -6.42 -60.05 18.59
C ALA A 11 -6.07 -59.00 17.51
N ALA A 12 -5.88 -59.53 16.31
CA ALA A 12 -5.50 -58.91 15.05
C ALA A 12 -6.43 -57.79 14.52
N GLY A 13 -5.91 -57.08 13.50
CA GLY A 13 -6.69 -56.22 12.60
C GLY A 13 -6.70 -54.76 13.03
N SER A 14 -6.66 -53.76 12.17
CA SER A 14 -6.95 -53.71 10.73
C SER A 14 -6.52 -52.34 10.20
N LEU A 15 -6.31 -52.26 8.89
CA LEU A 15 -6.26 -51.04 8.08
C LEU A 15 -7.26 -49.96 8.51
N LEU A 16 -6.90 -48.68 8.36
CA LEU A 16 -7.70 -47.44 8.13
C LEU A 16 -6.84 -46.24 8.59
N ALA A 17 -6.65 -45.10 7.92
CA ALA A 17 -7.27 -44.46 6.78
C ALA A 17 -6.29 -43.40 6.20
N PRO A 18 -6.41 -42.99 4.91
CA PRO A 18 -5.71 -41.81 4.42
C PRO A 18 -6.29 -40.57 5.12
N GLY A 19 -5.43 -39.84 5.83
CA GLY A 19 -5.80 -38.54 6.41
C GLY A 19 -6.27 -37.61 5.31
N ALA A 20 -7.57 -37.29 5.31
CA ALA A 20 -8.12 -36.18 4.58
C ALA A 20 -7.54 -34.89 5.17
N ALA A 21 -6.34 -34.53 4.71
CA ALA A 21 -5.79 -33.20 4.86
C ALA A 21 -6.76 -32.24 4.16
N HIS A 22 -7.68 -31.69 4.94
CA HIS A 22 -8.46 -30.54 4.54
C HIS A 22 -7.45 -29.42 4.30
N ALA A 23 -7.04 -29.27 3.04
CA ALA A 23 -6.50 -28.02 2.56
C ALA A 23 -7.62 -26.99 2.77
N GLN A 24 -7.61 -26.33 3.92
CA GLN A 24 -8.34 -25.10 4.11
C GLN A 24 -7.77 -24.13 3.06
N THR A 25 -8.45 -24.05 1.93
CA THR A 25 -8.37 -22.90 1.06
C THR A 25 -8.65 -21.70 1.94
N ALA A 26 -7.61 -20.95 2.30
CA ALA A 26 -7.76 -19.67 2.95
C ALA A 26 -8.71 -18.86 2.07
N ALA A 27 -9.94 -18.67 2.54
CA ALA A 27 -10.84 -17.71 1.94
C ALA A 27 -10.11 -16.36 1.89
N PRO A 28 -10.21 -15.58 0.81
CA PRO A 28 -9.59 -14.27 0.76
C PRO A 28 -10.13 -13.48 1.94
N THR A 29 -9.24 -13.11 2.85
CA THR A 29 -9.60 -12.29 4.00
C THR A 29 -10.16 -10.98 3.46
N THR A 30 -11.38 -10.66 3.86
CA THR A 30 -12.06 -9.39 3.64
C THR A 30 -11.39 -8.28 4.46
N GLY A 31 -10.08 -8.10 4.26
CA GLY A 31 -9.25 -7.10 4.92
C GLY A 31 -8.09 -6.62 4.03
N GLY A 32 -8.22 -6.76 2.71
CA GLY A 32 -7.25 -6.20 1.77
C GLY A 32 -7.27 -4.67 1.84
N TRP A 33 -6.09 -4.04 1.89
CA TRP A 33 -5.96 -2.61 1.66
C TRP A 33 -6.51 -2.27 0.26
N PRO A 34 -7.21 -1.13 0.08
CA PRO A 34 -7.64 -0.17 1.09
C PRO A 34 -9.00 -0.50 1.72
N THR A 35 -9.18 -0.16 3.00
CA THR A 35 -10.46 -0.30 3.74
C THR A 35 -11.17 1.03 4.02
N LYS A 36 -10.55 2.14 3.64
CA LYS A 36 -11.06 3.52 3.73
C LYS A 36 -10.50 4.33 2.55
N PRO A 37 -11.01 5.55 2.29
CA PRO A 37 -10.48 6.38 1.21
C PRO A 37 -8.97 6.63 1.32
N VAL A 38 -8.30 6.64 0.16
CA VAL A 38 -6.87 6.91 0.01
C VAL A 38 -6.69 8.34 -0.50
N ARG A 39 -5.80 9.11 0.12
CA ARG A 39 -5.47 10.48 -0.28
C ARG A 39 -4.27 10.46 -1.21
N ILE A 40 -4.40 11.09 -2.38
CA ILE A 40 -3.32 11.37 -3.32
C ILE A 40 -2.95 12.85 -3.20
N VAL A 41 -1.81 13.14 -2.58
CA VAL A 41 -1.28 14.49 -2.45
C VAL A 41 -0.58 14.89 -3.74
N VAL A 42 -1.05 15.98 -4.35
CA VAL A 42 -0.41 16.64 -5.49
C VAL A 42 0.34 17.86 -4.97
N PRO A 43 1.69 17.93 -5.07
CA PRO A 43 2.47 19.00 -4.45
C PRO A 43 2.43 20.35 -5.20
N PHE A 44 1.47 20.54 -6.11
CA PHE A 44 1.34 21.73 -6.97
C PHE A 44 -0.12 22.20 -7.05
N ALA A 45 -0.32 23.40 -7.60
CA ALA A 45 -1.63 23.99 -7.77
C ALA A 45 -2.54 23.12 -8.68
N PRO A 46 -3.88 23.16 -8.47
CA PRO A 46 -4.83 22.49 -9.35
C PRO A 46 -4.69 22.94 -10.82
N GLY A 47 -4.97 22.04 -11.76
CA GLY A 47 -4.91 22.31 -13.20
C GLY A 47 -3.53 22.19 -13.85
N GLY A 48 -2.45 21.98 -13.07
CA GLY A 48 -1.13 21.64 -13.62
C GLY A 48 -1.03 20.19 -14.08
N THR A 49 0.04 19.83 -14.81
CA THR A 49 0.24 18.49 -15.36
C THR A 49 0.11 17.38 -14.31
N THR A 50 0.74 17.54 -13.14
CA THR A 50 0.67 16.55 -12.05
C THR A 50 -0.77 16.36 -11.54
N ASP A 51 -1.55 17.43 -11.47
CA ASP A 51 -2.95 17.38 -11.04
C ASP A 51 -3.83 16.68 -12.08
N ILE A 52 -3.65 17.02 -13.36
CA ILE A 52 -4.37 16.39 -14.47
C ILE A 52 -4.14 14.87 -14.47
N LEU A 53 -2.89 14.44 -14.34
CA LEU A 53 -2.55 13.02 -14.27
C LEU A 53 -3.17 12.34 -13.05
N ALA A 54 -3.07 12.94 -11.87
CA ALA A 54 -3.67 12.39 -10.65
C ALA A 54 -5.20 12.24 -10.77
N ARG A 55 -5.87 13.25 -11.33
CA ARG A 55 -7.33 13.25 -11.54
C ARG A 55 -7.77 12.27 -12.62
N ALA A 56 -6.94 12.01 -13.62
CA ALA A 56 -7.20 10.96 -14.61
C ALA A 56 -7.09 9.56 -14.00
N MET A 57 -6.14 9.33 -13.07
CA MET A 57 -5.93 8.03 -12.43
C MET A 57 -6.92 7.72 -11.30
N ALA A 58 -7.32 8.73 -10.51
CA ALA A 58 -8.09 8.53 -9.30
C ALA A 58 -9.41 7.73 -9.49
N PRO A 59 -10.22 7.95 -10.55
CA PRO A 59 -11.40 7.13 -10.82
C PRO A 59 -11.07 5.68 -11.13
N GLU A 60 -9.99 5.43 -11.89
CA GLU A 60 -9.55 4.08 -12.26
C GLU A 60 -9.05 3.29 -11.04
N LEU A 61 -8.26 3.94 -10.17
CA LEU A 61 -7.86 3.37 -8.89
C LEU A 61 -9.07 3.07 -8.01
N SER A 62 -10.03 4.00 -7.96
CA SER A 62 -11.24 3.80 -7.16
C SER A 62 -12.06 2.61 -7.66
N ARG A 63 -12.16 2.44 -8.99
CA ARG A 63 -12.80 1.30 -9.64
C ARG A 63 -12.08 -0.02 -9.36
N ALA A 64 -10.75 -0.01 -9.38
CA ALA A 64 -9.93 -1.21 -9.16
C ALA A 64 -9.95 -1.69 -7.70
N PHE A 65 -9.97 -0.77 -6.74
CA PHE A 65 -9.79 -1.08 -5.32
C PHE A 65 -11.08 -0.97 -4.47
N GLY A 66 -12.18 -0.46 -5.04
CA GLY A 66 -13.47 -0.36 -4.34
C GLY A 66 -13.53 0.69 -3.22
N GLN A 67 -12.48 1.51 -3.07
CA GLN A 67 -12.44 2.67 -2.17
C GLN A 67 -12.13 3.94 -2.95
N GLN A 68 -12.55 5.10 -2.46
CA GLN A 68 -12.24 6.36 -3.13
C GLN A 68 -10.76 6.73 -3.04
N PHE A 69 -10.20 7.18 -4.17
CA PHE A 69 -8.91 7.86 -4.23
C PHE A 69 -9.16 9.36 -4.42
N ILE A 70 -8.74 10.17 -3.44
CA ILE A 70 -9.07 11.60 -3.37
C ILE A 70 -7.82 12.43 -3.67
N VAL A 71 -7.88 13.27 -4.70
CA VAL A 71 -6.80 14.20 -5.05
C VAL A 71 -6.84 15.44 -4.15
N ASP A 72 -5.72 15.73 -3.47
CA ASP A 72 -5.54 16.89 -2.60
C ASP A 72 -4.31 17.72 -3.01
N ASN A 73 -4.53 18.95 -3.48
CA ASN A 73 -3.48 19.84 -3.93
C ASN A 73 -2.86 20.61 -2.74
N ARG A 74 -1.55 20.41 -2.52
CA ARG A 74 -0.76 21.07 -1.47
C ARG A 74 0.46 21.74 -2.06
N ALA A 75 0.23 22.91 -2.66
CA ALA A 75 1.27 23.71 -3.30
C ALA A 75 2.17 24.45 -2.29
N GLY A 76 3.39 24.77 -2.71
CA GLY A 76 4.32 25.64 -1.97
C GLY A 76 5.77 25.17 -2.07
N ALA A 77 6.70 26.12 -2.08
CA ALA A 77 8.15 25.89 -2.05
C ALA A 77 8.63 24.81 -3.06
N GLY A 78 8.28 24.96 -4.34
CA GLY A 78 8.68 24.00 -5.38
C GLY A 78 8.14 22.58 -5.18
N GLY A 79 7.06 22.43 -4.42
CA GLY A 79 6.44 21.15 -4.07
C GLY A 79 6.90 20.55 -2.74
N ASN A 80 7.79 21.23 -2.01
CA ASN A 80 8.30 20.73 -0.74
C ASN A 80 7.21 20.63 0.34
N VAL A 81 6.22 21.54 0.34
CA VAL A 81 5.13 21.50 1.33
C VAL A 81 4.32 20.21 1.19
N GLY A 82 3.91 19.87 -0.04
CA GLY A 82 3.18 18.62 -0.29
C GLY A 82 4.01 17.37 0.01
N ALA A 83 5.29 17.38 -0.37
CA ALA A 83 6.18 16.25 -0.08
C ALA A 83 6.41 16.05 1.42
N GLU A 84 6.65 17.12 2.18
CA GLU A 84 6.79 17.07 3.64
C GLU A 84 5.55 16.50 4.33
N ILE A 85 4.36 16.90 3.89
CA ILE A 85 3.09 16.38 4.43
C ILE A 85 3.03 14.85 4.30
N VAL A 86 3.44 14.31 3.15
CA VAL A 86 3.42 12.85 2.92
C VAL A 86 4.56 12.15 3.66
N ALA A 87 5.77 12.69 3.64
CA ALA A 87 6.92 12.14 4.37
C ALA A 87 6.64 11.99 5.88
N LYS A 88 5.83 12.89 6.45
CA LYS A 88 5.45 12.87 7.87
C LYS A 88 4.12 12.16 8.16
N SER A 89 3.46 11.64 7.13
CA SER A 89 2.20 10.90 7.30
C SER A 89 2.47 9.48 7.83
N PRO A 90 1.46 8.81 8.44
CA PRO A 90 1.59 7.41 8.79
C PRO A 90 1.96 6.56 7.57
N ALA A 91 2.92 5.65 7.73
CA ALA A 91 3.34 4.71 6.68
C ALA A 91 2.35 3.55 6.49
N ASP A 92 1.06 3.87 6.35
CA ASP A 92 -0.07 2.92 6.29
C ASP A 92 -0.68 2.79 4.88
N GLY A 93 -0.10 3.49 3.89
CA GLY A 93 -0.52 3.47 2.49
C GLY A 93 -1.75 4.33 2.17
N TYR A 94 -2.32 5.07 3.13
CA TYR A 94 -3.51 5.90 2.87
C TYR A 94 -3.19 7.34 2.47
N THR A 95 -1.91 7.74 2.51
CA THR A 95 -1.44 9.03 2.00
C THR A 95 -0.33 8.77 0.98
N LEU A 96 -0.63 9.05 -0.29
CA LEU A 96 0.28 8.86 -1.42
C LEU A 96 0.75 10.22 -1.92
N LEU A 97 1.95 10.28 -2.48
CA LEU A 97 2.49 11.49 -3.10
C LEU A 97 2.60 11.30 -4.61
N MET A 98 2.14 12.29 -5.37
CA MET A 98 2.56 12.47 -6.76
C MET A 98 3.98 13.05 -6.80
N GLY A 99 4.98 12.18 -6.74
CA GLY A 99 6.39 12.54 -6.83
C GLY A 99 6.73 13.14 -8.20
N THR A 100 7.63 14.11 -8.22
CA THR A 100 8.13 14.73 -9.45
C THR A 100 9.66 14.80 -9.43
N VAL A 101 10.27 15.04 -10.59
CA VAL A 101 11.72 15.34 -10.68
C VAL A 101 12.12 16.51 -9.78
N GLY A 102 11.22 17.47 -9.58
CA GLY A 102 11.38 18.59 -8.65
C GLY A 102 11.55 18.10 -7.21
N THR A 103 10.54 17.41 -6.69
CA THR A 103 10.51 16.98 -5.27
C THR A 103 11.51 15.88 -4.96
N HIS A 104 11.80 14.97 -5.91
CA HIS A 104 12.65 13.79 -5.65
C HIS A 104 14.06 13.88 -6.24
N GLY A 105 14.44 15.01 -6.86
CA GLY A 105 15.76 15.19 -7.45
C GLY A 105 16.29 16.62 -7.31
N ILE A 106 15.64 17.57 -7.98
CA ILE A 106 16.14 18.94 -8.13
C ILE A 106 16.18 19.68 -6.77
N ASN A 107 15.12 19.58 -5.97
CA ASN A 107 15.00 20.38 -4.74
C ASN A 107 16.09 20.07 -3.71
N ARG A 108 16.65 18.85 -3.71
CA ARG A 108 17.78 18.48 -2.85
C ARG A 108 19.03 19.30 -3.16
N ALA A 109 19.23 19.72 -4.41
CA ALA A 109 20.35 20.55 -4.82
C ALA A 109 20.06 22.06 -4.68
N LEU A 110 18.78 22.47 -4.75
CA LEU A 110 18.39 23.88 -4.72
C LEU A 110 18.14 24.42 -3.30
N TYR A 111 17.62 23.61 -2.38
CA TYR A 111 17.31 24.04 -1.02
C TYR A 111 18.41 23.60 -0.06
N ALA A 112 19.05 24.56 0.62
CA ALA A 112 20.08 24.30 1.61
C ALA A 112 19.60 23.37 2.75
N LYS A 113 18.31 23.44 3.08
CA LYS A 113 17.65 22.55 4.03
C LYS A 113 16.32 22.08 3.46
N LEU A 114 16.24 20.80 3.14
CA LEU A 114 15.01 20.14 2.71
C LEU A 114 14.30 19.54 3.94
N PRO A 115 12.97 19.65 4.06
CA PRO A 115 12.24 19.14 5.22
C PRO A 115 11.95 17.63 5.18
N TYR A 116 12.49 16.91 4.19
CA TYR A 116 12.40 15.46 4.00
C TYR A 116 13.64 14.94 3.24
N ASP A 117 13.92 13.64 3.33
CA ASP A 117 14.88 12.91 2.49
C ASP A 117 14.13 12.20 1.34
N PRO A 118 14.35 12.59 0.07
CA PRO A 118 13.59 12.05 -1.06
C PRO A 118 13.86 10.57 -1.36
N ILE A 119 14.87 9.96 -0.73
CA ILE A 119 15.21 8.55 -0.91
C ILE A 119 14.76 7.71 0.30
N LYS A 120 14.95 8.22 1.52
CA LYS A 120 14.68 7.45 2.74
C LYS A 120 13.24 7.56 3.23
N ASP A 121 12.59 8.69 3.00
CA ASP A 121 11.26 8.95 3.57
C ASP A 121 10.11 8.48 2.68
N PHE A 122 10.42 7.89 1.51
CA PHE A 122 9.44 7.47 0.52
C PHE A 122 9.69 6.05 0.01
N VAL A 123 8.60 5.30 -0.14
CA VAL A 123 8.61 4.02 -0.87
C VAL A 123 8.13 4.27 -2.30
N PRO A 124 8.95 4.04 -3.34
CA PRO A 124 8.52 4.22 -4.72
C PRO A 124 7.48 3.17 -5.11
N ILE A 125 6.38 3.60 -5.72
CA ILE A 125 5.28 2.72 -6.15
C ILE A 125 5.40 2.41 -7.65
N THR A 126 5.29 3.43 -8.48
CA THR A 126 5.36 3.29 -9.94
C THR A 126 5.66 4.63 -10.61
N MET A 127 6.16 4.59 -11.85
CA MET A 127 6.27 5.77 -12.70
C MET A 127 4.91 6.04 -13.34
N VAL A 128 4.32 7.20 -13.04
CA VAL A 128 3.00 7.57 -13.58
C VAL A 128 3.08 8.03 -15.03
N ALA A 129 4.04 8.90 -15.35
CA ALA A 129 4.24 9.44 -16.68
C ALA A 129 5.67 9.97 -16.84
N ALA A 130 6.19 9.91 -18.06
CA ALA A 130 7.36 10.68 -18.46
C ALA A 130 6.89 11.95 -19.18
N VAL A 131 7.23 13.11 -18.64
CA VAL A 131 6.82 14.41 -19.19
C VAL A 131 8.08 15.15 -19.65
N PRO A 132 8.13 15.69 -20.89
CA PRO A 132 9.25 16.50 -21.32
C PRO A 132 9.45 17.70 -20.38
N ASN A 133 10.69 17.92 -19.95
CA ASN A 133 11.06 19.09 -19.17
C ASN A 133 11.87 20.03 -20.06
N VAL A 134 11.33 21.23 -20.29
CA VAL A 134 12.03 22.31 -20.98
C VAL A 134 12.21 23.41 -19.94
N MET A 135 13.46 23.79 -19.68
CA MET A 135 13.83 24.83 -18.70
C MET A 135 13.67 26.22 -19.30
#